data_AF-A0A0D0CQE5-F1
#
_entry.id   AF-A0A0D0CQE5-F1
#
_cell.length_a   1.000
_cell.length_b   1.000
_cell.length_c   1.000
_cell.angle_alpha   90.00
_cell.angle_beta   90.00
_cell.angle_gamma   90.00
#
_symmetry.space_group_name_H-M   'P 1'
#
loop_
_entity.id
_entity.type
_entity.pdbx_description
1 polymer ?
#
loop_
_entity_poly.entity_id
_entity_poly.type
_entity_poly.pdbx_seq_one_letter_code
_entity_poly.pdbx_strand_id
1 'polypeptide(L)'
;MVAVSDTNEQTRQCMLDMFKACDRLDVDDVASHFSEDAYFTIGGLPALDSRSKIAESMRFMFSNYLKVNHSIHEVIFAPDHVVALGTIYYTVKNGVDITVKACMVIQSRQRQVEIP
;
A
#
# COMPACT_ATOMS: atom_id res chain seq x y z
N MET A 1 4.00 26.46 5.98
CA MET A 1 4.31 25.85 4.68
C MET A 1 5.10 24.59 4.99
N VAL A 2 4.46 23.42 4.98
CA VAL A 2 5.19 22.14 5.15
C VAL A 2 6.00 21.94 3.87
N ALA A 3 7.31 21.74 4.00
CA ALA A 3 8.16 21.54 2.83
C ALA A 3 7.73 20.26 2.10
N VAL A 4 7.75 20.27 0.77
CA VAL A 4 7.41 19.10 -0.07
C VAL A 4 8.23 17.86 0.33
N SER A 5 9.46 18.05 0.81
CA SER A 5 10.33 17.00 1.36
C SER A 5 9.70 16.24 2.54
N ASP A 6 9.03 16.96 3.44
CA ASP A 6 8.51 16.38 4.68
C ASP A 6 7.24 15.57 4.42
N THR A 7 6.45 15.97 3.42
CA THR A 7 5.23 15.26 3.01
C THR A 7 5.56 13.95 2.30
N ASN A 8 6.62 13.95 1.48
CA ASN A 8 7.09 12.76 0.79
C ASN A 8 7.71 11.73 1.74
N GLU A 9 8.46 12.16 2.75
CA GLU A 9 8.99 11.24 3.75
C GLU A 9 7.87 10.63 4.61
N GLN A 10 6.87 11.41 5.00
CA GLN A 10 5.68 10.88 5.70
C GLN A 10 4.91 9.87 4.83
N THR A 11 4.75 10.16 3.54
CA THR A 11 4.10 9.26 2.59
C THR A 11 4.89 7.96 2.44
N ARG A 12 6.22 8.05 2.32
CA ARG A 12 7.13 6.89 2.29
C ARG A 12 6.99 6.07 3.57
N GLN A 13 6.99 6.70 4.73
CA GLN A 13 6.89 5.98 6.01
C GLN A 13 5.53 5.27 6.13
N CYS A 14 4.43 5.96 5.79
CA CYS A 14 3.09 5.38 5.76
C CYS A 14 3.03 4.15 4.82
N MET A 15 3.60 4.27 3.62
CA MET A 15 3.71 3.17 2.66
C MET A 15 4.49 1.98 3.23
N LEU A 16 5.66 2.21 3.85
CA LEU A 16 6.46 1.13 4.42
C LEU A 16 5.75 0.41 5.56
N ASP A 17 5.03 1.15 6.41
CA ASP A 17 4.26 0.55 7.50
C ASP A 17 3.04 -0.23 6.98
N MET A 18 2.37 0.28 5.94
CA MET A 18 1.33 -0.46 5.21
C MET A 18 1.87 -1.78 4.64
N PHE A 19 3.07 -1.79 4.05
CA PHE A 19 3.66 -3.03 3.55
C PHE A 19 4.01 -4.02 4.66
N LYS A 20 4.45 -3.54 5.84
CA LYS A 20 4.64 -4.42 7.00
C LYS A 20 3.30 -5.02 7.47
N ALA A 21 2.20 -4.28 7.39
CA ALA A 21 0.87 -4.81 7.68
C ALA A 21 0.46 -5.87 6.65
N CYS A 22 0.74 -5.65 5.36
CA CYS A 22 0.56 -6.67 4.32
C CYS A 22 1.38 -7.93 4.61
N ASP A 23 2.63 -7.79 5.04
CA ASP A 23 3.52 -8.91 5.38
C ASP A 23 3.00 -9.74 6.56
N ARG A 24 2.22 -9.12 7.45
CA ARG A 24 1.52 -9.80 8.55
C ARG A 24 0.15 -10.36 8.14
N LEU A 25 -0.28 -10.14 6.90
CA LEU A 25 -1.64 -10.45 6.42
C LEU A 25 -2.74 -9.77 7.26
N ASP A 26 -2.44 -8.60 7.83
CA ASP A 26 -3.34 -7.87 8.72
C ASP A 26 -4.21 -6.89 7.92
N VAL A 27 -5.42 -7.32 7.57
CA VAL A 27 -6.34 -6.53 6.74
C VAL A 27 -6.75 -5.22 7.41
N ASP A 28 -6.99 -5.26 8.72
CA ASP A 28 -7.56 -4.12 9.43
C ASP A 28 -6.48 -3.04 9.61
N ASP A 29 -5.24 -3.46 9.88
CA ASP A 29 -4.08 -2.57 9.91
C ASP A 29 -3.77 -2.00 8.51
N VAL A 30 -3.76 -2.82 7.46
CA VAL A 30 -3.62 -2.33 6.07
C VAL A 30 -4.67 -1.29 5.74
N ALA A 31 -5.94 -1.56 6.05
CA ALA A 31 -7.04 -0.65 5.77
C ALA A 31 -6.91 0.68 6.53
N SER A 32 -6.28 0.69 7.70
CA SER A 32 -6.08 1.90 8.52
C SER A 32 -5.21 2.97 7.83
N HIS A 33 -4.37 2.56 6.87
CA HIS A 33 -3.52 3.46 6.08
C HIS A 33 -4.26 4.21 4.96
N PHE A 34 -5.52 3.84 4.68
CA PHE A 34 -6.33 4.46 3.63
C PHE A 34 -7.34 5.45 4.22
N SER A 35 -7.56 6.57 3.51
CA SER A 35 -8.72 7.44 3.77
C SER A 35 -10.01 6.74 3.40
N GLU A 36 -11.15 7.19 3.93
CA GLU A 36 -12.45 6.55 3.65
C GLU A 36 -12.80 6.53 2.16
N ASP A 37 -12.40 7.57 1.45
CA ASP A 37 -12.56 7.81 0.02
C ASP A 37 -11.30 7.48 -0.81
N ALA A 38 -10.42 6.64 -0.27
CA ALA A 38 -9.19 6.26 -0.95
C ALA A 38 -9.47 5.53 -2.26
N TYR A 39 -8.57 5.74 -3.21
CA TYR A 39 -8.58 5.08 -4.51
C TYR A 39 -7.40 4.11 -4.62
N PHE A 40 -7.66 2.89 -5.07
CA PHE A 40 -6.65 1.83 -5.19
C PHE A 40 -6.85 1.04 -6.50
N THR A 41 -5.74 0.73 -7.15
CA THR A 41 -5.69 -0.13 -8.34
C THR A 41 -4.51 -1.08 -8.24
N ILE A 42 -4.65 -2.25 -8.85
CA ILE A 42 -3.57 -3.24 -8.94
C ILE A 42 -3.63 -3.96 -10.28
N GLY A 43 -2.55 -3.87 -11.06
CA GLY A 43 -2.48 -4.45 -12.40
C GLY A 43 -3.62 -3.96 -13.30
N GLY A 44 -4.33 -4.91 -13.93
CA GLY A 44 -5.50 -4.62 -14.78
C GLY A 44 -6.85 -4.82 -14.10
N LEU A 45 -6.90 -4.92 -12.77
CA LEU A 45 -8.16 -5.10 -12.04
C LEU A 45 -8.96 -3.78 -11.97
N PRO A 46 -10.30 -3.86 -11.81
CA PRO A 46 -11.12 -2.67 -11.58
C PRO A 46 -10.64 -1.89 -10.36
N ALA A 47 -10.81 -0.58 -10.43
CA ALA A 47 -10.44 0.30 -9.33
C ALA A 47 -11.37 0.12 -8.12
N LEU A 48 -10.79 0.27 -6.93
CA LEU A 48 -11.51 0.34 -5.66
C LEU A 48 -11.49 1.78 -5.19
N ASP A 49 -12.64 2.32 -4.81
CA ASP A 49 -12.89 3.74 -4.54
C ASP A 49 -13.37 4.00 -3.09
N SER A 50 -13.08 3.06 -2.18
CA SER A 50 -13.28 3.27 -0.75
C SER A 50 -12.38 2.37 0.10
N ARG A 51 -12.08 2.81 1.33
CA ARG A 51 -11.36 1.98 2.31
C ARG A 51 -12.05 0.63 2.55
N SER A 52 -13.38 0.60 2.59
CA SER A 52 -14.14 -0.63 2.80
C SER A 52 -13.96 -1.63 1.67
N LYS A 53 -14.02 -1.17 0.41
CA LYS A 53 -13.78 -2.01 -0.77
C LYS A 53 -12.33 -2.50 -0.83
N ILE A 54 -11.38 -1.64 -0.47
CA ILE A 54 -9.96 -2.01 -0.35
C ILE A 54 -9.79 -3.11 0.70
N ALA A 55 -10.36 -2.95 1.89
CA ALA A 55 -10.28 -3.94 2.96
C ALA A 55 -10.91 -5.29 2.56
N GLU A 56 -12.07 -5.27 1.91
CA GLU A 56 -12.71 -6.49 1.38
C GLU A 56 -11.83 -7.21 0.35
N SER A 57 -11.27 -6.46 -0.60
CA SER A 57 -10.36 -7.01 -1.61
C SER A 57 -9.08 -7.58 -1.00
N MET A 58 -8.48 -6.88 -0.03
CA MET A 58 -7.30 -7.37 0.70
C MET A 58 -7.62 -8.64 1.51
N ARG A 59 -8.80 -8.72 2.13
CA ARG A 59 -9.25 -9.93 2.85
C ARG A 59 -9.36 -11.13 1.91
N PHE A 60 -9.96 -10.92 0.73
CA PHE A 60 -10.01 -11.94 -0.30
C PHE A 60 -8.61 -12.34 -0.76
N MET A 61 -7.75 -11.36 -1.06
CA MET A 61 -6.36 -11.59 -1.49
C MET A 61 -5.57 -12.40 -0.44
N PHE A 62 -5.52 -11.94 0.80
CA PHE A 62 -4.77 -12.57 1.89
C PHE A 62 -5.30 -13.97 2.23
N SER A 63 -6.58 -14.25 1.97
CA SER A 63 -7.13 -15.60 2.14
C SER A 63 -6.46 -16.66 1.25
N ASN A 64 -5.70 -16.26 0.22
CA ASN A 64 -4.99 -17.18 -0.69
C ASN A 64 -3.54 -17.45 -0.28
N TYR A 65 -2.98 -16.66 0.64
CA TYR A 65 -1.55 -16.72 0.98
C TYR A 65 -1.32 -17.24 2.40
N LEU A 66 -0.22 -17.99 2.56
CA LEU A 66 0.35 -18.34 3.87
C LEU A 66 1.33 -17.28 4.35
N LYS A 67 2.02 -16.64 3.39
CA LYS A 67 3.04 -15.64 3.67
C LYS A 67 3.10 -14.64 2.53
N VAL A 68 3.33 -13.38 2.90
CA VAL A 68 3.70 -12.28 2.01
C VAL A 68 4.96 -11.65 2.58
N ASN A 69 5.88 -11.24 1.71
CA ASN A 69 7.02 -10.42 2.11
C ASN A 69 7.37 -9.40 1.02
N HIS A 70 7.45 -8.13 1.40
CA HIS A 70 7.90 -7.05 0.52
C HIS A 70 9.39 -6.77 0.74
N SER A 71 10.16 -6.74 -0.35
CA SER A 71 11.54 -6.26 -0.37
C SER A 71 11.62 -5.04 -1.27
N ILE A 72 11.78 -3.86 -0.66
CA ILE A 72 11.87 -2.58 -1.37
C ILE A 72 13.32 -2.31 -1.74
N HIS A 73 13.58 -2.12 -3.03
CA HIS A 73 14.91 -1.87 -3.58
C HIS A 73 15.19 -0.38 -3.70
N GLU A 74 14.18 0.38 -4.12
CA GLU A 74 14.32 1.79 -4.42
C GLU A 74 13.03 2.54 -4.07
N VAL A 75 13.20 3.77 -3.58
CA VAL A 75 12.11 4.72 -3.36
C VAL A 75 12.47 6.02 -4.08
N ILE A 76 11.60 6.44 -5.00
CA ILE A 76 11.75 7.63 -5.82
C ILE A 76 10.71 8.66 -5.37
N PHE A 77 11.18 9.88 -5.09
CA PHE A 77 10.31 11.01 -4.74
C PHE A 77 9.96 11.83 -5.98
N ALA A 78 8.66 11.96 -6.25
CA ALA A 78 8.10 12.90 -7.23
C ALA A 78 7.37 14.03 -6.49
N PRO A 79 7.00 15.14 -7.15
CA PRO A 79 6.40 16.30 -6.47
C PRO A 79 5.20 15.96 -5.57
N ASP A 80 4.31 15.07 -6.04
CA ASP A 80 3.08 14.70 -5.33
C ASP A 80 2.97 13.19 -5.03
N HIS A 81 4.01 12.41 -5.32
CA HIS A 81 3.96 10.95 -5.25
C HIS A 81 5.26 10.35 -4.70
N VAL A 82 5.12 9.21 -4.05
CA VAL A 82 6.22 8.31 -3.74
C VAL A 82 6.08 7.08 -4.61
N VAL A 83 7.14 6.72 -5.33
CA VAL A 83 7.22 5.50 -6.12
C VAL A 83 8.15 4.53 -5.42
N ALA A 84 7.72 3.29 -5.19
CA ALA A 84 8.55 2.22 -4.68
C ALA A 84 8.73 1.14 -5.73
N LEU A 85 9.98 0.73 -5.95
CA LEU A 85 10.33 -0.44 -6.75
C LEU A 85 10.74 -1.56 -5.80
N GLY A 86 10.16 -2.74 -5.98
CA GLY A 86 10.36 -3.85 -5.06
C GLY A 86 10.16 -5.21 -5.69
N THR A 87 10.50 -6.24 -4.92
CA THR A 87 10.10 -7.61 -5.18
C THR A 87 9.15 -8.05 -4.07
N ILE A 88 8.03 -8.65 -4.45
CA ILE A 88 7.07 -9.23 -3.52
C ILE A 88 7.15 -10.74 -3.63
N TYR A 89 7.29 -11.39 -2.49
CA TYR A 89 7.36 -12.84 -2.35
C TYR A 89 6.06 -13.31 -1.70
N TYR A 90 5.40 -14.25 -2.37
CA TYR A 90 4.17 -14.87 -1.88
C TYR A 90 4.42 -16.37 -1.70
N THR A 91 3.92 -16.93 -0.60
CA THR A 91 3.70 -18.38 -0.48
C THR A 91 2.20 -18.60 -0.49
N VAL A 92 1.69 -19.25 -1.53
CA VAL A 92 0.27 -19.57 -1.69
C VAL A 92 -0.11 -20.73 -0.77
N LYS A 93 -1.39 -20.84 -0.35
CA LYS A 93 -1.90 -21.92 0.50
C LYS A 93 -1.69 -23.34 -0.04
N ASN A 94 -1.50 -23.50 -1.34
CA ASN A 94 -1.14 -24.78 -1.95
C ASN A 94 0.38 -25.07 -1.88
N GLY A 95 1.16 -24.25 -1.19
CA GLY A 95 2.62 -24.39 -1.03
C GLY A 95 3.45 -23.84 -2.18
N VAL A 96 2.83 -23.25 -3.21
CA VAL A 96 3.57 -22.64 -4.33
C VAL A 96 4.14 -21.28 -3.91
N ASP A 97 5.44 -21.10 -4.14
CA ASP A 97 6.10 -19.81 -3.99
C ASP A 97 6.05 -19.02 -5.30
N ILE A 98 5.65 -17.75 -5.21
CA ILE A 98 5.55 -16.81 -6.33
C ILE A 98 6.40 -15.59 -6.01
N THR A 99 7.20 -15.15 -6.97
CA THR A 99 8.02 -13.94 -6.86
C THR A 99 7.64 -12.97 -7.97
N VAL A 100 7.28 -11.74 -7.61
CA VAL A 100 6.83 -10.72 -8.56
C VAL A 100 7.63 -9.44 -8.36
N LYS A 101 8.10 -8.85 -9.46
CA LYS A 101 8.63 -7.48 -9.46
C LYS A 101 7.46 -6.50 -9.47
N ALA A 102 7.47 -5.54 -8.56
CA ALA A 102 6.39 -4.57 -8.37
C ALA A 102 6.90 -3.14 -8.48
N CYS A 103 6.05 -2.29 -9.05
CA CYS A 103 6.14 -0.84 -8.98
C CYS A 103 4.87 -0.35 -8.30
N MET A 104 5.02 0.38 -7.21
CA MET A 104 3.92 0.91 -6.41
C MET A 104 4.01 2.43 -6.46
N VAL A 105 2.91 3.10 -6.79
CA VAL A 105 2.81 4.56 -6.84
C VAL A 105 1.81 4.99 -5.78
N ILE A 106 2.27 5.79 -4.81
CA ILE A 106 1.48 6.20 -3.66
C ILE A 106 1.38 7.72 -3.65
N GLN A 107 0.16 8.19 -3.45
CA GLN A 107 -0.15 9.59 -3.18
C GLN A 107 -0.90 9.66 -1.85
N SER A 108 -0.40 10.48 -0.92
CA SER A 108 -1.12 10.78 0.31
C SER A 108 -1.84 12.12 0.16
N ARG A 109 -3.10 12.21 0.62
CA ARG A 109 -3.79 13.49 0.78
C ARG A 109 -3.40 14.05 2.15
N GLN A 110 -2.95 15.30 2.20
CA GLN A 110 -2.82 15.98 3.48
C GLN A 110 -4.21 16.07 4.14
N ARG A 111 -4.31 15.74 5.43
CA ARG A 111 -5.45 16.21 6.23
C ARG A 111 -5.39 17.73 6.22
N GLN A 112 -6.25 18.38 5.44
CA GLN A 112 -6.61 19.76 5.74
C GLN A 112 -7.31 19.72 7.10
N VAL A 113 -6.64 20.22 8.13
CA VAL A 113 -7.31 20.55 9.39
C VAL A 113 -8.17 21.75 9.05
N GLU A 114 -9.47 21.54 8.83
CA GLU A 114 -10.43 22.64 8.88
C GLU A 114 -10.39 23.18 10.31
N ILE A 115 -9.81 24.36 10.48
CA ILE A 115 -9.90 25.12 11.74
C ILE A 115 -11.28 25.80 11.70
N PRO A 116 -12.18 25.55 12.67
CA PRO A 116 -13.46 26.25 12.77
C PRO A 116 -13.30 27.76 13.01
#